data_AF-A0A954HH07-F1
#
_entry.id   AF-A0A954HH07-F1
#
_cell.length_a   1.000
_cell.length_b   1.000
_cell.length_c   1.000
_cell.angle_alpha   90.00
_cell.angle_beta   90.00
_cell.angle_gamma   90.00
#
_symmetry.space_group_name_H-M   'P 1'
#
loop_
_entity.id
_entity.type
_entity.pdbx_description
1 polymer ?
#
loop_
_entity_poly.entity_id
_entity_poly.type
_entity_poly.pdbx_seq_one_letter_code
_entity_poly.pdbx_strand_id
1 'polypeptide(L)'
;MRGYWLLFVLTFAALDSGLAMAAEVPAEGDLPDDTVIAGATLADWRTRMKNLNPNDPGAAQYVPGMVELVGNEQLPWFTRRQAALTMARMGGPARAAVPVLGKLLAREDSEITQLWILKAVSLFGPVAEELAPQLATLVRDSKQKHLLRTAALEALARIGPQEPVVIPVLLEGLRGQLPAANEQARRELQMTTADVVSLLGPHAA
;
A
#
# COMPACT_ATOMS: atom_id res chain seq x y z
N MET A 1 -1.01 4.16 -30.76
CA MET A 1 -1.89 3.77 -29.64
C MET A 1 -1.08 3.02 -28.59
N ARG A 2 -0.74 3.70 -27.49
CA ARG A 2 -0.45 3.24 -26.12
C ARG A 2 0.30 4.40 -25.44
N GLY A 3 -0.44 5.16 -24.63
CA GLY A 3 -0.08 6.48 -24.14
C GLY A 3 0.82 6.47 -22.92
N TYR A 4 1.79 7.39 -22.94
CA TYR A 4 2.05 8.39 -21.90
C TYR A 4 1.99 7.94 -20.44
N TRP A 5 3.10 7.37 -19.95
CA TRP A 5 3.54 7.50 -18.54
C TRP A 5 5.07 7.74 -18.47
N LEU A 6 5.63 8.42 -19.49
CA LEU A 6 7.06 8.75 -19.63
C LEU A 6 7.34 10.26 -19.55
N LEU A 7 6.51 11.04 -18.86
CA LEU A 7 6.78 12.46 -18.65
C LEU A 7 6.95 12.78 -17.17
N PHE A 8 8.17 12.56 -16.67
CA PHE A 8 8.86 13.49 -15.79
C PHE A 8 10.39 13.31 -15.96
N VAL A 9 10.84 13.31 -17.22
CA VAL A 9 12.21 13.73 -17.54
C VAL A 9 12.14 15.25 -17.68
N LEU A 10 12.61 15.98 -16.68
CA LEU A 10 12.90 17.41 -16.83
C LEU A 10 14.41 17.59 -16.94
N THR A 11 14.79 17.89 -18.17
CA THR A 11 16.00 18.54 -18.64
C THR A 11 16.43 19.68 -17.70
N PHE A 12 17.63 19.60 -17.12
CA PHE A 12 18.41 20.78 -16.75
C PHE A 12 19.77 20.66 -17.43
N ALA A 13 19.96 21.49 -18.45
CA ALA A 13 21.24 21.69 -19.09
C ALA A 13 22.19 22.41 -18.12
N ALA A 14 23.46 22.00 -18.16
CA ALA A 14 24.54 22.41 -17.28
C ALA A 14 24.80 23.92 -17.26
N LEU A 15 25.08 24.46 -16.07
CA LEU A 15 26.09 25.50 -15.88
C LEU A 15 26.89 25.20 -14.60
N ASP A 16 28.19 25.23 -14.80
CA ASP A 16 29.30 24.83 -13.95
C ASP A 16 29.40 25.65 -12.64
N SER A 17 29.42 24.99 -11.47
CA SER A 17 30.15 25.39 -10.25
C SER A 17 30.10 24.23 -9.26
N GLY A 18 31.26 23.62 -8.97
CA GLY A 18 31.36 22.46 -8.09
C GLY A 18 30.77 22.67 -6.70
N LEU A 19 29.91 21.75 -6.28
CA LEU A 19 29.58 21.47 -4.88
C LEU A 19 28.79 20.16 -4.79
N ALA A 20 29.36 19.22 -4.04
CA ALA A 20 28.78 18.00 -3.50
C ALA A 20 28.09 17.04 -4.49
N MET A 21 28.73 15.87 -4.62
CA MET A 21 28.17 14.66 -5.22
C MET A 21 26.71 14.48 -4.83
N ALA A 22 25.81 14.71 -5.79
CA ALA A 22 24.45 14.19 -5.72
C ALA A 22 24.60 12.68 -5.54
N ALA A 23 24.30 12.19 -4.34
CA ALA A 23 24.19 10.77 -4.08
C ALA A 23 23.19 10.23 -5.11
N GLU A 24 23.68 9.43 -6.04
CA GLU A 24 22.85 8.64 -6.94
C GLU A 24 21.82 7.91 -6.07
N VAL A 25 20.54 8.14 -6.35
CA VAL A 25 19.48 7.26 -5.83
C VAL A 25 19.84 5.86 -6.35
N PRO A 26 20.21 4.89 -5.49
CA PRO A 26 20.67 3.60 -5.98
C PRO A 26 19.53 2.96 -6.78
N ALA A 27 19.84 2.49 -7.99
CA ALA A 27 18.90 1.74 -8.82
C ALA A 27 18.21 0.68 -7.96
N GLU A 28 16.87 0.58 -8.00
CA GLU A 28 16.08 -0.40 -7.24
C GLU A 28 16.71 -1.79 -7.38
N GLY A 29 17.53 -2.15 -6.39
CA GLY A 29 18.54 -3.18 -6.52
C GLY A 29 17.93 -4.54 -6.28
N ASP A 30 18.07 -5.43 -7.26
CA ASP A 30 17.78 -6.85 -7.10
C ASP A 30 18.72 -7.39 -6.02
N LEU A 31 18.25 -7.43 -4.77
CA LEU A 31 18.99 -8.09 -3.69
C LEU A 31 19.40 -9.48 -4.17
N PRO A 32 20.64 -9.93 -3.90
CA PRO A 32 21.11 -11.24 -4.31
C PRO A 32 20.12 -12.34 -3.91
N ASP A 33 19.93 -13.33 -4.79
CA ASP A 33 18.96 -14.40 -4.58
C ASP A 33 19.23 -15.20 -3.28
N ASP A 34 20.47 -15.23 -2.81
CA ASP A 34 20.94 -15.86 -1.56
C ASP A 34 20.74 -14.98 -0.31
N THR A 35 20.18 -13.77 -0.44
CA THR A 35 19.86 -12.90 0.70
C THR A 35 18.86 -13.59 1.62
N VAL A 36 19.24 -13.81 2.88
CA VAL A 36 18.40 -14.48 3.88
C VAL A 36 17.48 -13.47 4.57
N ILE A 37 16.17 -13.72 4.49
CA ILE A 37 15.12 -12.92 5.13
C ILE A 37 14.16 -13.88 5.82
N ALA A 38 13.80 -13.62 7.08
CA ALA A 38 12.91 -14.49 7.85
C ALA A 38 13.27 -16.00 7.78
N GLY A 39 14.57 -16.34 7.74
CA GLY A 39 15.07 -17.70 7.72
C GLY A 39 15.03 -18.45 6.38
N ALA A 40 14.75 -17.78 5.26
CA ALA A 40 14.83 -18.36 3.92
C ALA A 40 15.47 -17.38 2.92
N THR A 41 16.02 -17.89 1.82
CA THR A 41 16.61 -17.03 0.80
C THR A 41 15.53 -16.26 0.03
N LEU A 42 15.92 -15.17 -0.64
CA LEU A 42 14.99 -14.43 -1.48
C LEU A 42 14.47 -15.28 -2.65
N ALA A 43 15.32 -16.14 -3.22
CA ALA A 43 14.90 -17.14 -4.21
C ALA A 43 13.87 -18.14 -3.64
N ASP A 44 14.06 -18.61 -2.41
CA ASP A 44 13.11 -19.48 -1.73
C ASP A 44 11.77 -18.78 -1.53
N TRP A 45 11.78 -17.52 -1.10
CA TRP A 45 10.57 -16.71 -0.93
C TRP A 45 9.82 -16.51 -2.25
N ARG A 46 10.52 -16.15 -3.32
CA ARG A 46 9.94 -15.97 -4.67
C ARG A 46 9.29 -17.27 -5.15
N THR A 47 9.98 -18.40 -4.97
CA THR A 47 9.47 -19.74 -5.33
C THR A 47 8.28 -20.14 -4.48
N ARG A 48 8.36 -19.93 -3.16
CA ARG A 48 7.30 -20.24 -2.20
C ARG A 48 6.03 -19.46 -2.52
N MET A 49 6.12 -18.13 -2.67
CA MET A 49 4.96 -17.30 -3.01
C MET A 49 4.34 -17.63 -4.37
N LYS A 50 5.15 -18.07 -5.34
CA LYS A 50 4.67 -18.48 -6.67
C LYS A 50 3.86 -19.79 -6.60
N ASN A 51 4.28 -20.74 -5.77
CA ASN A 51 3.73 -22.09 -5.72
C ASN A 51 2.79 -22.32 -4.54
N LEU A 52 2.65 -21.35 -3.63
CA LEU A 52 1.82 -21.48 -2.44
C LEU A 52 0.35 -21.72 -2.83
N ASN A 53 -0.23 -22.78 -2.28
CA ASN A 53 -1.68 -22.92 -2.25
C ASN A 53 -2.23 -22.05 -1.10
N PRO A 54 -2.95 -20.95 -1.38
CA PRO A 54 -3.44 -20.06 -0.32
C PRO A 54 -4.44 -20.72 0.62
N ASN A 55 -5.07 -21.82 0.20
CA ASN A 55 -6.05 -22.56 1.00
C ASN A 55 -5.42 -23.65 1.88
N ASP A 56 -4.10 -23.87 1.79
CA ASP A 56 -3.40 -24.81 2.65
C ASP A 56 -3.36 -24.27 4.09
N PRO A 57 -3.89 -24.99 5.10
CA PRO A 57 -3.76 -24.59 6.50
C PRO A 57 -2.30 -24.36 6.93
N GLY A 58 -1.36 -25.09 6.32
CA GLY A 58 0.08 -24.92 6.54
C GLY A 58 0.62 -23.59 6.03
N ALA A 59 -0.07 -22.86 5.16
CA ALA A 59 0.40 -21.60 4.60
C ALA A 59 0.56 -20.49 5.66
N ALA A 60 -0.22 -20.55 6.75
CA ALA A 60 -0.19 -19.55 7.82
C ALA A 60 1.21 -19.37 8.45
N GLN A 61 2.03 -20.43 8.46
CA GLN A 61 3.40 -20.38 9.00
C GLN A 61 4.31 -19.38 8.26
N TYR A 62 3.97 -19.03 7.02
CA TYR A 62 4.77 -18.13 6.19
C TYR A 62 4.38 -16.66 6.33
N VAL A 63 3.28 -16.37 7.03
CA VAL A 63 2.77 -15.00 7.20
C VAL A 63 3.80 -14.08 7.87
N PRO A 64 4.46 -14.45 8.99
CA PRO A 64 5.44 -13.56 9.60
C PRO A 64 6.59 -13.17 8.66
N GLY A 65 7.09 -14.12 7.86
CA GLY A 65 8.14 -13.83 6.89
C GLY A 65 7.66 -12.98 5.72
N MET A 66 6.44 -13.18 5.22
CA MET A 66 5.86 -12.29 4.20
C MET A 66 5.64 -10.87 4.71
N VAL A 67 5.33 -10.70 6.00
CA VAL A 67 5.27 -9.37 6.62
C VAL A 67 6.64 -8.71 6.67
N GLU A 68 7.70 -9.46 6.99
CA GLU A 68 9.08 -8.97 6.93
C GLU A 68 9.47 -8.54 5.50
N LEU A 69 9.08 -9.31 4.48
CA LEU A 69 9.28 -8.93 3.07
C LEU A 69 8.55 -7.63 2.72
N VAL A 70 7.29 -7.44 3.14
CA VAL A 70 6.52 -6.22 2.85
C VAL A 70 7.19 -4.97 3.45
N GLY A 71 7.73 -5.09 4.66
CA GLY A 71 8.38 -3.98 5.36
C GLY A 71 9.84 -3.74 5.00
N ASN A 72 10.46 -4.57 4.15
CA ASN A 72 11.87 -4.43 3.81
C ASN A 72 12.07 -3.48 2.62
N GLU A 73 12.60 -2.29 2.90
CA GLU A 73 12.77 -1.23 1.90
C GLU A 73 13.83 -1.55 0.83
N GLN A 74 14.79 -2.42 1.19
CA GLN A 74 15.86 -2.85 0.30
C GLN A 74 15.36 -3.85 -0.75
N LEU A 75 14.17 -4.45 -0.55
CA LEU A 75 13.60 -5.36 -1.53
C LEU A 75 12.99 -4.60 -2.71
N PRO A 76 13.07 -5.18 -3.93
CA PRO A 76 12.34 -4.67 -5.07
C PRO A 76 10.83 -4.59 -4.80
N TRP A 77 10.18 -3.55 -5.32
CA TRP A 77 8.76 -3.30 -5.07
C TRP A 77 7.86 -4.49 -5.48
N PHE A 78 8.23 -5.21 -6.53
CA PHE A 78 7.46 -6.36 -7.01
C PHE A 78 7.49 -7.54 -6.04
N THR A 79 8.60 -7.76 -5.31
CA THR A 79 8.71 -8.79 -4.26
C THR A 79 7.80 -8.44 -3.08
N ARG A 80 7.85 -7.20 -2.61
CA ARG A 80 6.97 -6.70 -1.54
C ARG A 80 5.50 -6.86 -1.92
N ARG A 81 5.15 -6.46 -3.16
CA ARG A 81 3.80 -6.62 -3.71
C ARG A 81 3.38 -8.09 -3.79
N GLN A 82 4.28 -8.99 -4.19
CA GLN A 82 3.98 -10.42 -4.27
C GLN A 82 3.69 -11.00 -2.88
N ALA A 83 4.44 -10.60 -1.85
CA ALA A 83 4.19 -11.02 -0.46
C ALA A 83 2.82 -10.56 0.03
N ALA A 84 2.49 -9.28 -0.16
CA ALA A 84 1.18 -8.71 0.14
C ALA A 84 0.03 -9.45 -0.58
N LEU A 85 0.17 -9.69 -1.89
CA LEU A 85 -0.84 -10.41 -2.68
C LEU A 85 -1.02 -11.85 -2.22
N THR A 86 0.08 -12.51 -1.87
CA THR A 86 0.04 -13.91 -1.40
C THR A 86 -0.74 -13.98 -0.08
N MET A 87 -0.43 -13.11 0.88
CA MET A 87 -1.17 -13.03 2.15
C MET A 87 -2.65 -12.68 1.95
N ALA A 88 -2.96 -11.72 1.09
CA ALA A 88 -4.35 -11.37 0.80
C ALA A 88 -5.14 -12.53 0.19
N ARG A 89 -4.52 -13.31 -0.71
CA ARG A 89 -5.14 -14.50 -1.31
C ARG A 89 -5.35 -15.62 -0.30
N MET A 90 -4.52 -15.71 0.74
CA MET A 90 -4.75 -16.63 1.86
C MET A 90 -6.01 -16.25 2.63
N GLY A 91 -6.28 -14.95 2.83
CA GLY A 91 -7.46 -14.46 3.55
C GLY A 91 -7.35 -14.69 5.05
N GLY A 92 -8.32 -15.39 5.65
CA GLY A 92 -8.40 -15.63 7.11
C GLY A 92 -7.10 -16.13 7.78
N PRO A 93 -6.38 -17.12 7.22
CA PRO A 93 -5.07 -17.56 7.71
C PRO A 93 -4.01 -16.45 7.82
N ALA A 94 -4.13 -15.37 7.03
CA ALA A 94 -3.22 -14.23 7.07
C ALA A 94 -3.73 -13.08 7.97
N ARG A 95 -4.84 -13.23 8.70
CA ARG A 95 -5.38 -12.19 9.61
C ARG A 95 -4.33 -11.71 10.63
N ALA A 96 -3.44 -12.59 11.09
CA ALA A 96 -2.36 -12.23 12.00
C ALA A 96 -1.38 -11.17 11.43
N ALA A 97 -1.34 -10.97 10.10
CA ALA A 97 -0.55 -9.92 9.47
C ALA A 97 -1.10 -8.51 9.73
N VAL A 98 -2.44 -8.38 9.88
CA VAL A 98 -3.15 -7.10 9.97
C VAL A 98 -2.58 -6.17 11.04
N PRO A 99 -2.44 -6.58 12.31
CA PRO A 99 -1.87 -5.71 13.34
C PRO A 99 -0.41 -5.33 13.08
N VAL A 100 0.37 -6.19 12.41
CA VAL A 100 1.77 -5.89 12.09
C VAL A 100 1.86 -4.90 10.93
N LEU A 101 1.02 -5.04 9.91
CA LEU A 101 0.90 -4.07 8.81
C LEU A 101 0.49 -2.69 9.33
N GLY A 102 -0.44 -2.61 10.29
CA GLY A 102 -0.82 -1.34 10.94
C GLY A 102 0.35 -0.67 11.66
N LYS A 103 1.17 -1.45 12.38
CA LYS A 103 2.40 -0.94 13.02
C LYS A 103 3.43 -0.46 12.02
N LEU A 104 3.62 -1.18 10.91
CA LEU A 104 4.55 -0.77 9.84
C LEU A 104 4.07 0.50 9.16
N LEU A 105 2.77 0.63 8.90
CA LEU A 105 2.18 1.84 8.30
C LEU A 105 2.45 3.09 9.14
N ALA A 106 2.47 2.96 10.47
CA ALA A 106 2.66 4.06 11.41
C ALA A 106 4.10 4.57 11.55
N ARG A 107 5.10 3.88 11.00
CA ARG A 107 6.51 4.29 11.17
C ARG A 107 6.90 5.50 10.32
N GLU A 108 6.15 5.79 9.26
CA GLU A 108 6.40 6.91 8.33
C GLU A 108 7.82 6.92 7.71
N ASP A 109 8.51 5.78 7.72
CA ASP A 109 9.92 5.65 7.28
C ASP A 109 10.08 5.94 5.77
N SER A 110 9.12 5.49 4.96
CA SER A 110 9.11 5.66 3.50
C SER A 110 7.70 5.69 2.95
N GLU A 111 7.42 6.70 2.14
CA GLU A 111 6.15 6.83 1.41
C GLU A 111 5.89 5.60 0.52
N ILE A 112 6.94 5.09 -0.15
CA ILE A 112 6.80 3.94 -1.04
C ILE A 112 6.41 2.70 -0.22
N THR A 113 7.06 2.48 0.92
CA THR A 113 6.74 1.37 1.83
C THR A 113 5.31 1.48 2.36
N GLN A 114 4.87 2.67 2.78
CA GLN A 114 3.50 2.90 3.22
C GLN A 114 2.47 2.62 2.12
N LEU A 115 2.74 3.01 0.87
CA LEU A 115 1.85 2.69 -0.26
C LEU A 115 1.71 1.19 -0.48
N TRP A 116 2.79 0.42 -0.34
CA TRP A 116 2.73 -1.04 -0.47
C TRP A 116 1.95 -1.69 0.68
N ILE A 117 2.11 -1.17 1.90
CA ILE A 117 1.33 -1.61 3.05
C ILE A 117 -0.15 -1.31 2.83
N LEU A 118 -0.52 -0.09 2.40
CA LEU A 118 -1.90 0.28 2.08
C LEU A 118 -2.48 -0.59 0.97
N LYS A 119 -1.68 -0.94 -0.05
CA LYS A 119 -2.14 -1.85 -1.10
C LYS A 119 -2.37 -3.26 -0.56
N ALA A 120 -1.49 -3.75 0.32
CA ALA A 120 -1.68 -5.02 1.01
C ALA A 120 -3.00 -5.02 1.78
N VAL A 121 -3.18 -4.03 2.66
CA VAL A 121 -4.38 -3.84 3.49
C VAL A 121 -5.65 -3.77 2.64
N SER A 122 -5.62 -3.06 1.51
CA SER A 122 -6.75 -3.01 0.58
C SER A 122 -7.09 -4.39 0.01
N LEU A 123 -6.09 -5.22 -0.30
CA LEU A 123 -6.32 -6.58 -0.82
C LEU A 123 -6.84 -7.55 0.25
N PHE A 124 -6.56 -7.32 1.54
CA PHE A 124 -7.18 -8.07 2.64
C PHE A 124 -8.70 -7.83 2.71
N GLY A 125 -9.17 -6.67 2.26
CA GLY A 125 -10.59 -6.32 2.30
C GLY A 125 -11.15 -6.38 3.73
N PRO A 126 -12.31 -7.03 3.97
CA PRO A 126 -12.93 -7.10 5.30
C PRO A 126 -12.04 -7.70 6.39
N VAL A 127 -11.06 -8.55 6.04
CA VAL A 127 -10.14 -9.14 7.04
C VAL A 127 -9.31 -8.06 7.76
N ALA A 128 -9.11 -6.89 7.13
CA ALA A 128 -8.38 -5.77 7.69
C ALA A 128 -9.27 -4.75 8.43
N GLU A 129 -10.48 -5.13 8.86
CA GLU A 129 -11.43 -4.30 9.62
C GLU A 129 -10.78 -3.52 10.78
N GLU A 130 -9.86 -4.16 11.51
CA GLU A 130 -9.14 -3.59 12.65
C GLU A 130 -8.31 -2.35 12.30
N LEU A 131 -7.97 -2.15 11.01
CA LEU A 131 -7.23 -0.99 10.54
C LEU A 131 -8.13 0.17 10.11
N ALA A 132 -9.46 0.00 10.03
CA ALA A 132 -10.36 1.04 9.56
C ALA A 132 -10.21 2.38 10.32
N PRO A 133 -10.09 2.41 11.66
CA PRO A 133 -9.87 3.68 12.38
C PRO A 133 -8.53 4.34 12.01
N GLN A 134 -7.46 3.57 11.86
CA GLN A 134 -6.14 4.08 11.49
C GLN A 134 -6.15 4.67 10.08
N LEU A 135 -6.77 3.97 9.13
CA LEU A 135 -6.92 4.44 7.75
C LEU A 135 -7.79 5.70 7.68
N ALA A 136 -8.87 5.77 8.46
CA ALA A 136 -9.72 6.95 8.53
C ALA A 136 -8.96 8.18 9.05
N THR A 137 -8.09 8.01 10.04
CA THR A 137 -7.17 9.07 10.49
C THR A 137 -6.22 9.49 9.38
N LEU A 138 -5.61 8.53 8.67
CA LEU A 138 -4.68 8.82 7.56
C LEU A 138 -5.37 9.62 6.44
N VAL A 139 -6.58 9.23 6.03
CA VAL A 139 -7.37 9.95 5.02
C VAL A 139 -7.67 11.39 5.46
N ARG A 140 -7.90 11.63 6.76
CA ARG A 140 -8.21 12.95 7.32
C ARG A 140 -6.98 13.78 7.71
N ASP A 141 -5.78 13.22 7.65
CA ASP A 141 -4.57 13.96 8.00
C ASP A 141 -4.11 14.82 6.81
N SER A 142 -4.24 16.13 6.96
CA SER A 142 -3.84 17.11 5.93
C SER A 142 -2.32 17.17 5.70
N LYS A 143 -1.52 16.64 6.64
CA LYS A 143 -0.07 16.56 6.50
C LYS A 143 0.37 15.36 5.68
N GLN A 144 -0.49 14.34 5.55
CA GLN A 144 -0.20 13.17 4.75
C GLN A 144 -0.22 13.52 3.26
N LYS A 145 0.69 12.87 2.54
CA LYS A 145 0.80 13.03 1.09
C LYS A 145 -0.49 12.59 0.41
N HIS A 146 -0.88 13.31 -0.64
CA HIS A 146 -2.14 13.06 -1.35
C HIS A 146 -2.28 11.59 -1.79
N LEU A 147 -1.20 10.98 -2.28
CA LEU A 147 -1.17 9.59 -2.74
C LEU A 147 -1.42 8.57 -1.62
N LEU A 148 -0.92 8.81 -0.41
CA LEU A 148 -1.20 7.96 0.75
C LEU A 148 -2.66 8.05 1.17
N ARG A 149 -3.24 9.25 1.09
CA ARG A 149 -4.65 9.48 1.45
C ARG A 149 -5.61 8.82 0.47
N THR A 150 -5.34 8.88 -0.83
CA THR A 150 -6.15 8.17 -1.84
C THR A 150 -6.02 6.65 -1.68
N ALA A 151 -4.82 6.14 -1.41
CA ALA A 151 -4.60 4.71 -1.16
C ALA A 151 -5.31 4.21 0.12
N ALA A 152 -5.30 5.00 1.20
CA ALA A 152 -6.05 4.68 2.42
C ALA A 152 -7.56 4.72 2.21
N LEU A 153 -8.06 5.64 1.36
CA LEU A 153 -9.47 5.69 0.97
C LEU A 153 -9.89 4.44 0.18
N GLU A 154 -9.07 3.98 -0.76
CA GLU A 154 -9.29 2.71 -1.49
C GLU A 154 -9.29 1.50 -0.52
N ALA A 155 -8.39 1.51 0.47
CA ALA A 155 -8.33 0.47 1.50
C ALA A 155 -9.59 0.44 2.37
N LEU A 156 -10.07 1.59 2.85
CA LEU A 156 -11.33 1.71 3.61
C LEU A 156 -12.54 1.20 2.81
N ALA A 157 -12.64 1.58 1.54
CA ALA A 157 -13.73 1.13 0.69
C ALA A 157 -13.74 -0.41 0.49
N ARG A 158 -12.56 -1.04 0.41
CA ARG A 158 -12.45 -2.50 0.32
C ARG A 158 -12.68 -3.23 1.64
N ILE A 159 -12.38 -2.61 2.79
CA ILE A 159 -12.79 -3.12 4.09
C ILE A 159 -14.32 -3.21 4.15
N GLY A 160 -14.99 -2.18 3.64
CA GLY A 160 -16.42 -2.20 3.36
C GLY A 160 -17.29 -1.57 4.45
N PRO A 161 -18.60 -1.47 4.20
CA PRO A 161 -19.51 -0.61 4.96
C PRO A 161 -19.91 -1.15 6.34
N GLN A 162 -19.53 -2.40 6.66
CA GLN A 162 -19.78 -2.98 7.98
C GLN A 162 -18.99 -2.27 9.08
N GLU A 163 -17.87 -1.65 8.72
CA GLU A 163 -17.08 -0.84 9.63
C GLU A 163 -17.70 0.56 9.81
N PRO A 164 -18.08 0.97 11.04
CA PRO A 164 -18.85 2.19 11.28
C PRO A 164 -18.20 3.48 10.78
N VAL A 165 -16.87 3.50 10.64
CA VAL A 165 -16.11 4.68 10.19
C VAL A 165 -16.08 4.83 8.67
N VAL A 166 -16.34 3.76 7.90
CA VAL A 166 -16.16 3.76 6.44
C VAL A 166 -17.19 4.67 5.77
N ILE A 167 -18.48 4.48 6.03
CA ILE A 167 -19.54 5.31 5.42
C ILE A 167 -19.36 6.82 5.72
N PRO A 168 -19.11 7.25 6.97
CA PRO A 168 -18.83 8.66 7.26
C PRO A 168 -17.65 9.23 6.46
N VAL A 169 -16.52 8.52 6.39
CA VAL A 169 -15.32 9.00 5.65
C VAL A 169 -15.62 9.14 4.15
N LEU A 170 -16.33 8.18 3.56
CA LEU A 170 -16.70 8.25 2.15
C LEU A 170 -17.71 9.38 1.88
N LEU A 171 -18.65 9.64 2.79
CA LEU A 171 -19.55 10.79 2.66
C LEU A 171 -18.81 12.13 2.74
N GLU A 172 -17.82 12.26 3.64
CA GLU A 172 -16.94 13.43 3.71
C GLU A 172 -16.17 13.62 2.38
N GLY A 173 -15.63 12.54 1.82
CA GLY A 173 -14.92 12.57 0.53
C GLY A 173 -15.80 12.98 -0.64
N LEU A 174 -17.01 12.41 -0.75
CA LEU A 174 -18.00 12.79 -1.78
C LEU A 174 -18.43 14.26 -1.68
N ARG A 175 -18.47 14.81 -0.47
CA ARG A 175 -18.81 16.22 -0.23
C ARG A 175 -17.62 17.17 -0.39
N GLY A 176 -16.43 16.65 -0.71
CA GLY A 176 -15.20 17.45 -0.79
C GLY A 176 -14.76 18.04 0.57
N GLN A 177 -15.18 17.40 1.67
CA GLN A 177 -14.91 17.83 3.05
C GLN A 177 -13.63 17.24 3.63
N LEU A 178 -13.04 16.24 2.96
CA LEU A 178 -11.71 15.77 3.30
C LEU A 178 -10.69 16.90 3.11
N PRO A 179 -9.69 17.04 3.99
CA PRO A 179 -8.66 18.07 3.84
C PRO A 179 -7.95 17.96 2.49
N ALA A 180 -7.47 19.06 1.93
CA ALA A 180 -6.72 19.03 0.67
C ALA A 180 -5.81 20.24 0.60
N ALA A 181 -4.65 20.09 -0.03
CA ALA A 181 -3.68 21.17 -0.19
C ALA A 181 -4.23 22.30 -1.09
N ASN A 182 -5.05 21.95 -2.08
CA ASN A 182 -5.66 22.87 -3.02
C ASN A 182 -6.96 22.28 -3.62
N GLU A 183 -7.66 23.07 -4.43
CA GLU A 183 -8.92 22.68 -5.08
C GLU A 183 -8.76 21.48 -6.03
N GLN A 184 -7.62 21.36 -6.72
CA GLN A 184 -7.35 20.22 -7.59
C GLN A 184 -7.26 18.92 -6.79
N ALA A 185 -6.47 18.90 -5.71
CA ALA A 185 -6.34 17.76 -4.81
C ALA A 185 -7.67 17.40 -4.13
N ARG A 186 -8.52 18.41 -3.84
CA ARG A 186 -9.88 18.19 -3.34
C ARG A 186 -10.74 17.45 -4.36
N ARG A 187 -10.73 17.90 -5.62
CA ARG A 187 -11.46 17.26 -6.72
C ARG A 187 -10.97 15.85 -6.98
N GLU A 188 -9.66 15.62 -6.93
CA GLU A 188 -9.06 14.29 -7.08
C GLU A 188 -9.51 13.34 -5.96
N LEU A 189 -9.52 13.79 -4.70
CA LEU A 189 -10.06 13.01 -3.59
C LEU A 189 -11.55 12.76 -3.76
N GLN A 190 -12.33 13.76 -4.16
CA GLN A 190 -13.77 13.63 -4.37
C GLN A 190 -14.08 12.63 -5.49
N MET A 191 -13.36 12.70 -6.62
CA MET A 191 -13.46 11.75 -7.73
C MET A 191 -13.05 10.35 -7.30
N THR A 192 -11.91 10.21 -6.63
CA THR A 192 -11.46 8.93 -6.08
C THR A 192 -12.51 8.36 -5.13
N THR A 193 -13.14 9.21 -4.30
CA THR A 193 -14.22 8.78 -3.41
C THR A 193 -15.41 8.26 -4.19
N ALA A 194 -15.85 8.97 -5.24
CA ALA A 194 -16.93 8.53 -6.12
C ALA A 194 -16.62 7.18 -6.78
N ASP A 195 -15.38 7.00 -7.24
CA ASP A 195 -14.93 5.74 -7.86
C ASP A 195 -14.96 4.58 -6.86
N VAL A 196 -14.44 4.79 -5.64
CA VAL A 196 -14.33 3.70 -4.66
C VAL A 196 -15.66 3.38 -3.96
N VAL A 197 -16.64 4.28 -3.98
CA VAL A 197 -17.99 3.96 -3.47
C VAL A 197 -18.63 2.81 -4.25
N SER A 198 -18.28 2.64 -5.53
CA SER A 198 -18.71 1.48 -6.32
C SER A 198 -18.21 0.14 -5.76
N LEU A 199 -17.12 0.14 -4.97
CA LEU A 199 -16.56 -1.07 -4.36
C LEU A 199 -17.38 -1.59 -3.18
N LEU A 200 -18.26 -0.76 -2.59
CA LEU A 200 -19.10 -1.20 -1.48
C LEU A 200 -20.19 -2.20 -1.91
N GLY A 201 -20.46 -2.30 -3.22
CA GLY A 201 -21.50 -3.16 -3.78
C GLY A 201 -22.93 -2.80 -3.31
N PRO A 202 -23.91 -3.68 -3.57
CA PRO A 202 -25.32 -3.44 -3.20
C PRO A 202 -25.59 -3.46 -1.69
N HIS A 203 -24.59 -3.76 -0.86
CA HIS A 203 -24.73 -3.85 0.60
C HIS A 203 -24.56 -2.49 1.31
N ALA A 204 -24.33 -1.41 0.56
CA ALA A 204 -24.25 -0.04 1.09
C ALA A 204 -25.56 0.76 1.00
N ALA A 205 -26.64 0.15 0.51
CA ALA A 205 -27.96 0.75 0.33
C ALA A 205 -28.91 0.42 1.49
#